data_AF-A0A601P4M5-F1
#
_entry.id   AF-A0A601P4M5-F1
#
_cell.length_a   1.000
_cell.length_b   1.000
_cell.length_c   1.000
_cell.angle_alpha   90.00
_cell.angle_beta   90.00
_cell.angle_gamma   90.00
#
_symmetry.space_group_name_H-M   'P 1'
#
loop_
_entity.id
_entity.type
_entity.pdbx_description
1 polymer ?
#
loop_
_entity_poly.entity_id
_entity_poly.type
_entity_poly.pdbx_seq_one_letter_code
_entity_poly.pdbx_strand_id
1 'polypeptide(L)'
;MVYRTRGDGIMKKYQDIKNFRLIDAPVNRGKTQSEINIGAYFLESEDGQDWYECQSLFSDDTAKIMYDPEGVIWGVVNQPVPQRGNTYAVSMLWPVNMSVAEIDAAD
;
A
#
# COMPACT_ATOMS: atom_id res chain seq x y z
N MET A 1 -8.80 -6.15 -4.47
CA MET A 1 -9.83 -5.80 -3.45
C MET A 1 -10.45 -7.06 -2.88
N VAL A 2 -10.58 -7.14 -1.56
CA VAL A 2 -11.12 -8.31 -0.85
C VAL A 2 -12.18 -7.87 0.17
N TYR A 3 -13.27 -8.63 0.30
CA TYR A 3 -14.28 -8.40 1.34
C TYR A 3 -14.10 -9.44 2.45
N ARG A 4 -14.16 -9.00 3.70
CA ARG A 4 -14.12 -9.91 4.87
C ARG A 4 -15.21 -9.54 5.86
N THR A 5 -15.76 -10.55 6.53
CA THR A 5 -16.83 -10.40 7.52
C THR A 5 -16.21 -10.37 8.92
N ARG A 6 -16.50 -9.32 9.69
CA ARG A 6 -16.16 -9.26 11.12
C ARG A 6 -17.13 -10.13 11.94
N GLY A 7 -16.77 -10.48 13.17
CA GLY A 7 -17.62 -11.29 14.06
C GLY A 7 -19.03 -10.73 14.34
N ASP A 8 -19.27 -9.46 14.00
CA ASP A 8 -20.57 -8.77 14.07
C ASP A 8 -21.39 -8.84 12.76
N GLY A 9 -20.88 -9.49 11.72
CA GLY A 9 -21.55 -9.62 10.42
C GLY A 9 -21.33 -8.44 9.46
N ILE A 10 -20.57 -7.41 9.83
CA ILE A 10 -20.28 -6.27 8.96
C ILE A 10 -19.21 -6.68 7.94
N MET A 11 -19.52 -6.46 6.66
CA MET A 11 -18.61 -6.70 5.54
C MET A 11 -17.69 -5.49 5.38
N LYS A 12 -16.41 -5.63 5.73
CA LYS A 12 -15.41 -4.59 5.53
C LYS A 12 -14.64 -4.86 4.23
N LYS A 13 -14.38 -3.79 3.50
CA LYS A 13 -13.60 -3.79 2.28
C LYS A 13 -12.14 -3.58 2.64
N TYR A 14 -11.27 -4.45 2.14
CA TYR A 14 -9.82 -4.40 2.33
C TYR A 14 -9.11 -4.31 0.98
N GLN A 15 -8.05 -3.53 0.93
CA GLN A 15 -7.11 -3.51 -0.18
C GLN A 15 -6.20 -4.73 -0.15
N ASP A 16 -5.90 -5.20 -1.35
CA ASP A 16 -4.91 -6.23 -1.63
C ASP A 16 -4.44 -5.92 -3.05
N ILE A 17 -3.35 -5.17 -3.12
CA ILE A 17 -2.78 -4.66 -4.38
C ILE A 17 -1.50 -5.44 -4.62
N LYS A 18 -1.42 -6.07 -5.79
CA LYS A 18 -0.47 -7.14 -6.05
C LYS A 18 0.70 -6.67 -6.91
N ASN A 19 1.85 -7.28 -6.64
CA ASN A 19 2.99 -7.38 -7.57
C ASN A 19 3.47 -6.03 -8.12
N PHE A 20 3.79 -5.10 -7.22
CA PHE A 20 4.40 -3.84 -7.60
C PHE A 20 5.76 -4.06 -8.26
N ARG A 21 6.02 -3.39 -9.38
CA ARG A 21 7.30 -3.40 -10.10
C ARG A 21 7.86 -1.99 -10.26
N LEU A 22 9.18 -1.87 -10.34
CA LEU A 22 9.83 -0.61 -10.68
C LEU A 22 9.50 -0.21 -12.12
N ILE A 23 9.16 1.05 -12.32
CA ILE A 23 8.92 1.65 -13.65
C ILE A 23 9.71 2.94 -13.79
N ASP A 24 10.02 3.31 -15.04
CA ASP A 24 10.79 4.52 -15.32
C ASP A 24 9.97 5.80 -15.11
N ALA A 25 8.65 5.75 -15.31
CA ALA A 25 7.73 6.87 -15.16
C ALA A 25 6.30 6.37 -14.87
N PRO A 26 5.45 7.18 -14.20
CA PRO A 26 4.04 6.86 -14.03
C PRO A 26 3.36 6.63 -15.38
N VAL A 27 2.47 5.64 -15.46
CA VAL A 27 1.81 5.26 -16.72
C VAL A 27 0.64 6.19 -17.04
N ASN A 28 -0.12 6.61 -16.03
CA ASN A 28 -1.36 7.37 -16.20
C ASN A 28 -1.20 8.89 -16.01
N ARG A 29 0.03 9.37 -15.79
CA ARG A 29 0.35 10.80 -15.64
C ARG A 29 1.81 11.11 -15.98
N GLY A 30 2.12 12.38 -16.18
CA GLY A 30 3.51 12.84 -16.28
C GLY A 30 4.22 12.90 -14.93
N LYS A 31 5.55 12.93 -14.95
CA LYS A 31 6.37 13.28 -13.77
C LYS A 31 6.18 14.76 -13.43
N THR A 32 6.03 15.04 -12.15
CA THR A 32 6.06 16.41 -11.62
C THR A 32 7.51 16.91 -11.55
N GLN A 33 7.69 18.23 -11.59
CA GLN A 33 9.03 18.81 -11.43
C GLN A 33 9.66 18.45 -10.08
N SER A 34 8.86 18.34 -9.01
CA SER A 34 9.36 17.92 -7.70
C SER A 34 9.88 16.48 -7.70
N GLU A 35 9.17 15.55 -8.34
CA GLU A 35 9.62 14.16 -8.48
C GLU A 35 10.92 14.06 -9.29
N ILE A 36 11.05 14.87 -10.35
CA ILE A 36 12.29 14.96 -11.13
C ILE A 36 13.42 15.49 -10.27
N ASN A 37 13.18 16.58 -9.52
CA ASN A 37 14.21 17.24 -8.71
C ASN A 37 14.78 16.34 -7.61
N ILE A 38 13.98 15.42 -7.06
CA ILE A 38 14.43 14.48 -6.02
C ILE A 38 14.87 13.12 -6.57
N GLY A 39 14.76 12.91 -7.89
CA GLY A 39 15.07 11.61 -8.51
C GLY A 39 14.14 10.50 -8.03
N ALA A 40 12.83 10.77 -7.94
CA ALA A 40 11.85 9.80 -7.45
C ALA A 40 11.83 8.52 -8.31
N TYR A 41 11.74 7.38 -7.64
CA TYR A 41 11.43 6.09 -8.24
C TYR A 41 9.93 5.85 -8.22
N PHE A 42 9.43 5.11 -9.21
CA PHE A 42 8.01 4.84 -9.36
C PHE A 42 7.75 3.35 -9.34
N LEU A 43 6.59 2.96 -8.80
CA LEU A 43 6.13 1.58 -8.78
C LEU A 43 4.72 1.49 -9.37
N GLU A 44 4.48 0.43 -10.13
CA GLU A 44 3.17 0.08 -10.70
C GLU A 44 2.77 -1.32 -10.23
N SER A 45 1.52 -1.49 -9.79
CA SER A 45 0.95 -2.81 -9.49
C SER A 45 0.64 -3.62 -10.77
N GLU A 46 0.30 -4.90 -10.63
CA GLU A 46 -0.08 -5.74 -11.78
C GLU A 46 -1.32 -5.23 -12.53
N ASP A 47 -2.21 -4.51 -11.84
CA ASP A 47 -3.43 -3.93 -12.39
C ASP A 47 -3.28 -2.45 -12.79
N GLY A 48 -2.04 -1.93 -12.82
CA GLY A 48 -1.72 -0.62 -13.39
C GLY A 48 -1.87 0.57 -12.44
N GLN A 49 -1.91 0.33 -11.13
CA GLN A 49 -2.01 1.39 -10.12
C GLN A 49 -0.62 1.92 -9.74
N ASP A 50 -0.47 3.24 -9.72
CA ASP A 50 0.74 3.91 -9.20
C ASP A 50 0.78 3.82 -7.67
N TRP A 51 1.93 3.42 -7.12
CA TRP A 51 2.08 3.23 -5.67
C TRP A 51 1.77 4.48 -4.85
N TYR A 52 2.16 5.67 -5.30
CA TYR A 52 1.92 6.89 -4.54
C TYR A 52 0.44 7.28 -4.58
N GLU A 53 -0.25 7.02 -5.69
CA GLU A 53 -1.67 7.32 -5.84
C GLU A 53 -2.55 6.33 -5.07
N CYS A 54 -2.26 5.04 -5.17
CA CYS A 54 -3.09 3.99 -4.56
C CYS A 54 -2.96 3.93 -3.03
N GLN A 55 -1.98 4.60 -2.42
CA GLN A 55 -1.88 4.75 -0.95
C GLN A 55 -3.16 5.33 -0.33
N SER A 56 -3.85 6.23 -1.06
CA SER A 56 -5.12 6.83 -0.63
C SER A 56 -6.29 5.83 -0.54
N LEU A 57 -6.15 4.64 -1.12
CA LEU A 57 -7.18 3.60 -1.10
C LEU A 57 -7.18 2.77 0.19
N PHE A 58 -6.12 2.86 0.98
CA PHE A 58 -5.96 2.15 2.25
C PHE A 58 -6.64 2.95 3.37
N SER A 59 -7.32 2.25 4.29
CA SER A 59 -7.91 2.84 5.49
C SER A 59 -6.81 3.30 6.45
N ASP A 60 -7.02 4.37 7.20
CA ASP A 60 -6.06 4.82 8.23
C ASP A 60 -6.03 3.94 9.49
N ASP A 61 -7.02 3.08 9.69
CA ASP A 61 -7.25 2.32 10.95
C ASP A 61 -7.04 0.79 10.81
N THR A 62 -6.52 0.33 9.67
CA THR A 62 -6.21 -1.08 9.41
C THR A 62 -4.70 -1.32 9.50
N ALA A 63 -4.27 -2.51 9.90
CA ALA A 63 -2.85 -2.85 9.75
C ALA A 63 -2.54 -3.18 8.28
N LYS A 64 -1.28 -3.00 7.89
CA LYS A 64 -0.80 -3.29 6.53
C LYS A 64 0.34 -4.27 6.57
N ILE A 65 0.33 -5.21 5.64
CA ILE A 65 1.41 -6.16 5.42
C ILE A 65 1.94 -5.99 4.00
N MET A 66 3.26 -6.08 3.87
CA MET A 66 3.99 -6.15 2.62
C MET A 66 4.59 -7.55 2.52
N TYR A 67 4.35 -8.25 1.42
CA TYR A 67 4.75 -9.64 1.25
C TYR A 67 5.26 -9.92 -0.17
N ASP A 68 6.14 -10.92 -0.27
CA ASP A 68 6.72 -11.37 -1.54
C ASP A 68 5.77 -12.32 -2.30
N PRO A 69 6.08 -12.69 -3.55
CA PRO A 69 5.23 -13.59 -4.34
C PRO A 69 4.98 -14.97 -3.71
N GLU A 70 5.88 -15.43 -2.83
CA GLU A 70 5.77 -16.67 -2.06
C GLU A 70 4.85 -16.53 -0.83
N GLY A 71 4.41 -15.31 -0.50
CA GLY A 71 3.54 -15.02 0.63
C GLY A 71 4.27 -14.78 1.95
N VAL A 72 5.60 -14.66 1.94
CA VAL A 72 6.38 -14.31 3.12
C VAL A 72 6.19 -12.83 3.43
N ILE A 73 5.95 -12.49 4.69
CA ILE A 73 5.77 -11.10 5.12
C ILE A 73 7.13 -10.45 5.37
N TRP A 74 7.41 -9.34 4.68
CA TRP A 74 8.66 -8.57 4.76
C TRP A 74 8.50 -7.25 5.52
N GLY A 75 7.28 -6.72 5.60
CA GLY A 75 7.00 -5.45 6.26
C GLY A 75 5.62 -5.44 6.89
N VAL A 76 5.52 -4.77 8.04
CA VAL A 76 4.27 -4.62 8.78
C VAL A 76 4.15 -3.19 9.29
N VAL A 77 2.95 -2.62 9.13
CA VAL A 77 2.51 -1.42 9.84
C VAL A 77 1.30 -1.80 10.66
N ASN A 78 1.50 -2.07 11.94
CA ASN A 78 0.47 -2.53 12.89
C ASN A 78 0.32 -1.60 14.11
N GLN A 79 0.86 -0.38 14.00
CA GLN A 79 0.70 0.68 15.00
C GLN A 79 0.55 2.02 14.25
N PRO A 80 -0.17 2.99 14.84
CA PRO A 80 -0.16 4.36 14.38
C PRO A 80 1.26 4.95 14.30
N VAL A 81 1.53 5.74 13.25
CA VAL A 81 2.83 6.39 13.02
C VAL A 81 2.68 7.88 13.32
N PRO A 82 3.25 8.40 14.43
CA PRO A 82 3.05 9.78 14.84
C PRO A 82 3.49 10.81 13.79
N GLN A 83 4.56 10.53 13.05
CA GLN A 83 5.09 11.42 12.00
C GLN A 83 4.23 11.43 10.72
N ARG A 84 3.19 10.59 10.65
CA ARG A 84 2.30 10.41 9.50
C ARG A 84 0.84 10.62 9.90
N GLY A 85 0.58 11.57 10.80
CA GLY A 85 -0.80 11.89 11.23
C GLY A 85 -1.39 10.91 12.24
N ASN A 86 -0.55 10.08 12.87
CA ASN A 86 -0.96 9.07 13.84
C ASN A 86 -1.98 8.05 13.26
N THR A 87 -1.73 7.60 12.03
CA THR A 87 -2.49 6.55 11.34
C THR A 87 -1.60 5.34 11.08
N TYR A 88 -2.19 4.21 10.72
CA TYR A 88 -1.45 3.03 10.27
C TYR A 88 -0.87 3.29 8.86
N ALA A 89 0.10 4.20 8.75
CA ALA A 89 0.49 4.81 7.49
C ALA A 89 1.11 3.80 6.50
N VAL A 90 0.35 3.45 5.45
CA VAL A 90 0.82 2.56 4.35
C VAL A 90 2.05 3.12 3.63
N SER A 91 2.24 4.43 3.67
CA SER A 91 3.40 5.15 3.11
C SER A 91 4.74 4.83 3.80
N MET A 92 4.74 4.04 4.88
CA MET A 92 5.95 3.47 5.49
C MET A 92 6.51 2.28 4.71
N LEU A 93 5.75 1.73 3.76
CA LEU A 93 6.16 0.58 2.95
C LEU A 93 6.78 1.02 1.62
N TRP A 94 7.66 0.18 1.09
CA TRP A 94 8.26 0.35 -0.24
C TRP A 94 8.23 -0.99 -0.99
N PRO A 95 7.11 -1.31 -1.67
CA PRO A 95 6.81 -2.68 -2.10
C PRO A 95 7.47 -3.06 -3.43
N VAL A 96 8.77 -2.82 -3.62
CA VAL A 96 9.46 -3.26 -4.85
C VAL A 96 9.40 -4.78 -4.96
N ASN A 97 8.83 -5.29 -6.06
CA ASN A 97 8.61 -6.70 -6.34
C ASN A 97 7.76 -7.42 -5.27
N MET A 98 6.85 -6.68 -4.62
CA MET A 98 6.03 -7.17 -3.52
C MET A 98 4.57 -6.74 -3.69
N SER A 99 3.71 -7.31 -2.87
CA SER A 99 2.30 -6.96 -2.75
C SER A 99 2.02 -6.30 -1.40
N VAL A 100 0.95 -5.52 -1.31
CA VAL A 100 0.51 -4.86 -0.07
C VAL A 100 -0.97 -5.17 0.19
N ALA A 101 -1.26 -5.67 1.39
CA ALA A 101 -2.62 -5.99 1.81
C ALA A 101 -2.98 -5.33 3.14
N GLU A 102 -4.27 -5.01 3.29
CA GLU A 102 -4.85 -4.63 4.56
C GLU A 102 -5.31 -5.84 5.36
N ILE A 103 -5.16 -5.72 6.67
CA ILE A 103 -5.66 -6.64 7.67
C ILE A 103 -6.29 -5.84 8.81
N ASP A 104 -7.08 -6.48 9.65
CA ASP A 104 -7.50 -5.85 10.90
C ASP A 104 -6.29 -5.59 11.79
N ALA A 105 -6.27 -4.43 12.45
CA ALA A 105 -5.37 -4.22 13.56
C ALA A 105 -5.73 -5.19 14.69
N ALA A 106 -4.71 -5.66 15.41
CA ALA A 106 -4.95 -6.42 16.63
C ALA A 106 -5.61 -5.51 17.68
N ASP A 107 -6.54 -6.07 18.45
CA ASP A 107 -7.17 -5.41 19.59
C ASP A 107 -6.16 -5.17 20.74
#